data_AF-B7XB77-F1
#
_entry.id   AF-B7XB77-F1
#
_cell.length_a   1.000
_cell.length_b   1.000
_cell.length_c   1.000
_cell.angle_alpha   90.00
_cell.angle_beta   90.00
_cell.angle_gamma   90.00
#
_symmetry.space_group_name_H-M   'P 1'
#
loop_
_entity.id
_entity.type
_entity.pdbx_description
1 polymer ?
#
loop_
_entity_poly.entity_id
_entity_poly.type
_entity_poly.pdbx_seq_one_letter_code
_entity_poly.pdbx_strand_id
1 'polypeptide(L)'
;DRTLKKDFFLILQIAAYTIPVLGLLAFQHDFGTSLVFMAIFSGVVLISGVSWKIILPVFLTLAGGIALFLAVFLSDGGRAFLHQTLGMPTYQMNRILAWLNPFDYAQTMTFQQAQGQLAIA
;
A
#
# COMPACT_ATOMS: atom_id res chain seq x y z
N ASP A 1 18.83 -16.59 -25.32
CA ASP A 1 17.39 -16.39 -25.06
C ASP A 1 17.05 -16.36 -23.58
N ARG A 2 16.58 -15.22 -23.08
CA ARG A 2 15.92 -15.14 -21.77
C ARG A 2 14.48 -15.60 -21.95
N THR A 3 14.09 -16.63 -21.21
CA THR A 3 12.73 -17.15 -21.21
C THR A 3 11.96 -16.54 -20.04
N LEU A 4 10.65 -16.29 -20.21
CA LEU A 4 9.78 -15.77 -19.14
C LEU A 4 9.84 -16.63 -17.86
N LYS A 5 10.14 -17.93 -17.99
CA LYS A 5 10.39 -18.84 -16.87
C LYS A 5 11.61 -18.44 -16.03
N LYS A 6 12.70 -18.01 -16.67
CA LYS A 6 13.90 -17.53 -15.97
C LYS A 6 13.65 -16.20 -15.26
N ASP A 7 12.90 -15.30 -15.89
CA ASP A 7 12.52 -14.02 -15.28
C ASP A 7 11.63 -14.24 -14.04
N PHE A 8 10.66 -15.16 -14.11
CA PHE A 8 9.84 -15.53 -12.96
C PHE A 8 10.66 -16.17 -11.83
N PHE A 9 11.61 -17.05 -12.18
CA PHE A 9 12.51 -17.65 -11.20
C PHE A 9 13.40 -16.61 -10.52
N LEU A 10 13.89 -15.62 -11.26
CA LEU A 10 14.70 -14.52 -10.72
C LEU A 10 13.87 -13.67 -9.74
N ILE A 11 12.63 -13.33 -10.09
CA ILE A 11 11.71 -12.62 -9.17
C ILE A 11 11.47 -13.43 -7.91
N LEU A 12 11.19 -14.74 -8.05
CA LEU A 12 10.95 -15.63 -6.91
C LEU A 12 12.18 -15.69 -5.98
N GLN A 13 13.38 -15.73 -6.55
CA GLN A 13 14.62 -15.78 -5.79
C GLN A 13 14.85 -14.49 -5.00
N ILE A 14 14.64 -13.32 -5.61
CA ILE A 14 14.74 -12.03 -4.90
C ILE A 14 13.65 -11.93 -3.82
N ALA A 15 12.42 -12.37 -4.13
CA ALA A 15 11.32 -12.37 -3.18
C ALA A 15 11.60 -13.29 -1.98
N ALA A 16 12.21 -14.45 -2.19
CA ALA A 16 12.56 -15.38 -1.11
C ALA A 16 13.52 -14.77 -0.09
N TYR A 17 14.45 -13.90 -0.51
CA TYR A 17 15.31 -13.15 0.41
C TYR A 17 14.59 -11.98 1.11
N THR A 18 13.58 -11.41 0.46
CA THR A 18 12.85 -10.24 0.97
C THR A 18 11.73 -10.65 1.94
N ILE A 19 11.10 -11.81 1.75
CA ILE A 19 9.98 -12.32 2.56
C ILE A 19 10.31 -12.43 4.06
N PRO A 20 11.46 -12.98 4.50
CA PRO A 20 11.78 -13.06 5.93
C PRO A 20 11.83 -11.68 6.58
N VAL A 21 12.40 -10.69 5.89
CA VAL A 21 12.49 -9.31 6.38
C VAL A 21 11.10 -8.69 6.48
N LEU A 22 10.29 -8.80 5.41
CA LEU A 22 8.92 -8.31 5.41
C LEU A 22 8.04 -9.00 6.46
N GLY A 23 8.24 -10.30 6.69
CA GLY A 23 7.54 -11.07 7.72
C GLY A 23 7.85 -10.57 9.13
N LEU A 24 9.13 -10.33 9.42
CA LEU A 24 9.54 -9.74 10.70
C LEU A 24 8.99 -8.32 10.89
N LEU A 25 9.00 -7.50 9.84
CA LEU A 25 8.41 -6.15 9.88
C LEU A 25 6.89 -6.20 10.05
N ALA A 26 6.21 -7.17 9.44
CA ALA A 26 4.78 -7.38 9.61
C ALA A 26 4.44 -7.77 11.06
N PHE A 27 5.25 -8.59 11.72
CA PHE A 27 5.09 -8.90 13.15
C PHE A 27 5.28 -7.68 14.04
N GLN A 28 6.16 -6.76 13.64
CA GLN A 28 6.36 -5.48 14.34
C GLN A 28 5.22 -4.48 14.04
N HIS A 29 4.32 -4.79 13.12
CA HIS A 29 3.26 -3.90 12.64
C HIS A 29 3.82 -2.54 12.13
N ASP A 30 5.05 -2.57 11.59
CA ASP A 30 5.71 -1.38 11.02
C ASP A 30 5.43 -1.28 9.53
N PHE A 31 4.39 -0.50 9.22
CA PHE A 31 3.97 -0.26 7.85
C PHE A 31 4.93 0.68 7.10
N GLY A 32 5.64 1.57 7.80
CA GLY A 32 6.51 2.55 7.15
C GLY A 32 7.75 1.90 6.56
N THR A 33 8.45 1.11 7.37
CA THR A 33 9.68 0.43 6.91
C THR A 33 9.38 -0.65 5.88
N SER A 34 8.27 -1.39 6.00
CA SER A 34 7.89 -2.38 4.98
C SER A 34 7.63 -1.77 3.60
N LEU A 35 7.05 -0.56 3.52
CA LEU A 35 6.91 0.17 2.25
C LEU A 35 8.27 0.56 1.64
N VAL A 36 9.25 0.95 2.46
CA VAL A 36 10.61 1.24 1.98
C VAL A 36 11.24 -0.01 1.36
N PHE A 37 11.13 -1.17 2.03
CA PHE A 37 11.64 -2.43 1.48
C PHE A 37 10.92 -2.85 0.20
N MET A 38 9.60 -2.64 0.11
CA MET A 38 8.83 -2.86 -1.12
C MET A 38 9.29 -1.97 -2.28
N ALA A 39 9.63 -0.71 -2.00
CA ALA A 39 10.17 0.22 -3.00
C ALA A 39 11.55 -0.24 -3.50
N ILE A 40 12.45 -0.66 -2.59
CA ILE A 40 13.77 -1.20 -2.94
C ILE A 40 13.61 -2.48 -3.78
N PHE A 41 12.76 -3.41 -3.35
CA PHE A 41 12.46 -4.64 -4.10
C PHE A 41 11.99 -4.33 -5.53
N SER A 42 11.05 -3.40 -5.67
CA SER A 42 10.54 -2.97 -6.97
C SER A 42 11.64 -2.37 -7.84
N GLY A 43 12.52 -1.54 -7.27
CA GLY A 43 13.68 -0.98 -7.97
C GLY A 43 14.66 -2.05 -8.46
N VAL A 44 14.97 -3.05 -7.65
CA VAL A 44 15.84 -4.17 -8.03
C VAL A 44 15.22 -4.99 -9.15
N VAL A 45 13.91 -5.27 -9.09
CA VAL A 45 13.18 -5.99 -10.14
C VAL A 45 13.24 -5.23 -11.46
N LEU A 46 13.07 -3.90 -11.45
CA LEU A 46 13.20 -3.07 -12.66
C LEU A 46 14.61 -3.10 -13.27
N ILE A 47 15.66 -3.03 -12.44
CA ILE A 47 17.06 -2.97 -12.90
C ILE A 47 17.55 -4.35 -13.39
N SER A 48 16.99 -5.45 -12.89
CA SER A 48 17.39 -6.83 -13.27
C SER A 48 17.11 -7.22 -14.74
N GLY A 49 16.42 -6.35 -15.49
CA GLY A 49 16.07 -6.59 -16.89
C GLY A 49 15.00 -7.66 -17.07
N VAL A 50 14.04 -7.72 -16.14
CA VAL A 50 12.81 -8.53 -16.23
C VAL A 50 11.96 -8.02 -17.39
N SER A 51 11.30 -8.94 -18.11
CA SER A 51 10.43 -8.56 -19.22
C SER A 51 9.28 -7.63 -18.77
N TRP A 52 9.08 -6.53 -19.50
CA TRP A 52 7.93 -5.62 -19.34
C TRP A 52 6.57 -6.31 -19.46
N LYS A 53 6.53 -7.49 -20.12
CA LYS A 53 5.32 -8.33 -20.19
C LYS A 53 4.88 -8.88 -18.84
N ILE A 54 5.78 -8.93 -17.84
CA ILE A 54 5.47 -9.35 -16.46
C ILE A 54 5.24 -8.12 -15.59
N ILE A 55 6.09 -7.11 -15.70
CA ILE A 55 6.03 -5.90 -14.86
C ILE A 55 4.72 -5.13 -15.10
N LEU A 56 4.32 -4.93 -16.35
CA LEU A 56 3.17 -4.10 -16.69
C LEU A 56 1.85 -4.70 -16.17
N PRO A 57 1.52 -5.99 -16.39
CA PRO A 57 0.32 -6.58 -15.79
C PRO A 57 0.30 -6.51 -14.27
N VAL A 58 1.44 -6.80 -13.61
CA VAL A 58 1.52 -6.75 -12.14
C VAL A 58 1.25 -5.33 -11.64
N PHE A 59 1.89 -4.33 -12.24
CA PHE A 59 1.67 -2.93 -11.88
C PHE A 59 0.22 -2.50 -12.09
N LEU A 60 -0.38 -2.83 -13.24
CA LEU A 60 -1.77 -2.48 -13.53
C LEU A 60 -2.76 -3.17 -12.60
N THR A 61 -2.53 -4.44 -12.24
CA THR A 61 -3.38 -5.14 -11.27
C THR A 61 -3.29 -4.52 -9.88
N LEU A 62 -2.10 -4.12 -9.43
CA LEU A 62 -1.91 -3.48 -8.13
C LEU A 62 -2.55 -2.09 -8.10
N ALA A 63 -2.26 -1.26 -9.09
CA ALA A 63 -2.84 0.08 -9.22
C ALA A 63 -4.36 0.03 -9.35
N GLY A 64 -4.88 -0.90 -10.16
CA GLY A 64 -6.31 -1.13 -10.32
C GLY A 64 -6.98 -1.61 -9.03
N GLY A 65 -6.33 -2.49 -8.26
CA GLY A 65 -6.81 -2.93 -6.95
C GLY A 65 -6.88 -1.78 -5.93
N ILE A 66 -5.87 -0.92 -5.88
CA ILE A 66 -5.87 0.27 -5.02
C ILE A 66 -6.97 1.24 -5.45
N ALA A 67 -7.11 1.51 -6.75
CA ALA A 67 -8.15 2.38 -7.27
C ALA A 67 -9.56 1.85 -6.97
N LEU A 68 -9.78 0.55 -7.15
CA LEU A 68 -11.04 -0.12 -6.84
C LEU A 68 -11.35 -0.03 -5.34
N PHE A 69 -10.36 -0.29 -4.49
CA PHE A 69 -10.51 -0.15 -3.04
C PHE A 69 -10.92 1.28 -2.66
N LEU A 70 -10.26 2.30 -3.21
CA LEU A 70 -10.60 3.70 -2.95
C LEU A 70 -12.00 4.05 -3.47
N ALA A 71 -12.38 3.59 -4.66
CA ALA A 71 -13.72 3.81 -5.21
C ALA A 71 -14.81 3.22 -4.30
N VAL A 72 -14.61 2.00 -3.81
CA VAL A 72 -15.52 1.38 -2.83
C VAL A 72 -15.50 2.15 -1.51
N PHE A 73 -14.33 2.49 -0.97
CA PHE A 73 -14.19 3.20 0.30
C PHE A 73 -14.83 4.60 0.31
N LEU A 74 -14.82 5.28 -0.84
CA LEU A 74 -15.40 6.62 -1.01
C LEU A 74 -16.90 6.59 -1.30
N SER A 75 -17.45 5.46 -1.75
CA SER A 75 -18.88 5.32 -2.02
C SER A 75 -19.73 5.31 -0.74
N ASP A 76 -20.95 5.85 -0.84
CA ASP A 76 -21.86 6.04 0.31
C ASP A 76 -22.19 4.74 1.06
N GLY A 77 -22.31 3.62 0.35
CA GLY A 77 -22.58 2.29 0.93
C GLY A 77 -21.34 1.40 1.13
N GLY A 78 -20.21 1.75 0.52
CA GLY A 78 -19.03 0.89 0.51
C GLY A 78 -18.33 0.79 1.87
N ARG A 79 -18.40 1.85 2.70
CA ARG A 79 -17.87 1.80 4.08
C ARG A 79 -18.63 0.82 4.97
N ALA A 80 -19.96 0.78 4.83
CA ALA A 80 -20.79 -0.19 5.54
C ALA A 80 -20.48 -1.62 5.08
N PHE A 81 -20.28 -1.82 3.77
CA PHE A 81 -19.83 -3.10 3.22
C PHE A 81 -18.45 -3.52 3.76
N LEU A 82 -17.46 -2.63 3.77
CA LEU A 82 -16.12 -2.91 4.32
C LEU A 82 -16.17 -3.23 5.82
N HIS A 83 -17.05 -2.58 6.57
CA HIS A 83 -17.22 -2.85 8.00
C HIS A 83 -17.96 -4.15 8.27
N GLN A 84 -19.07 -4.43 7.55
CA GLN A 84 -19.95 -5.57 7.82
C GLN A 84 -19.47 -6.88 7.18
N THR A 85 -18.87 -6.81 5.99
CA THR A 85 -18.46 -7.99 5.22
C THR A 85 -16.99 -8.33 5.43
N LEU A 86 -16.12 -7.31 5.54
CA LEU A 86 -14.67 -7.49 5.74
C LEU A 86 -14.23 -7.33 7.20
N GLY A 87 -15.14 -6.95 8.11
CA GLY A 87 -14.85 -6.80 9.54
C GLY A 87 -13.84 -5.69 9.84
N MET A 88 -13.69 -4.70 8.95
CA MET A 88 -12.72 -3.63 9.11
C MET A 88 -13.04 -2.80 10.36
N PRO A 89 -12.11 -2.65 11.33
CA PRO A 89 -12.36 -1.86 12.53
C PRO A 89 -12.66 -0.40 12.19
N THR A 90 -13.66 0.18 12.85
CA THR A 90 -14.02 1.60 12.71
C THR A 90 -12.83 2.52 12.95
N TYR A 91 -11.91 2.17 13.85
CA TYR A 91 -10.68 2.92 14.09
C TYR A 91 -9.79 3.03 12.83
N GLN A 92 -9.57 1.93 12.10
CA GLN A 92 -8.74 1.96 10.89
C GLN A 92 -9.41 2.80 9.80
N MET A 93 -10.74 2.70 9.69
CA MET A 93 -11.52 3.50 8.75
C MET A 93 -11.44 5.00 9.08
N ASN A 94 -11.56 5.36 10.37
CA ASN A 94 -11.44 6.74 10.84
C ASN A 94 -10.05 7.33 10.56
N ARG A 95 -8.98 6.53 10.64
CA ARG A 95 -7.63 6.99 10.27
C ARG A 95 -7.53 7.33 8.79
N ILE A 96 -8.07 6.51 7.90
CA ILE A 96 -8.08 6.79 6.46
C ILE A 96 -8.92 8.06 6.17
N LEU A 97 -10.06 8.21 6.84
CA LEU A 97 -10.92 9.40 6.71
C LEU A 97 -10.25 10.68 7.21
N ALA A 98 -9.53 10.60 8.33
CA ALA A 98 -8.79 11.72 8.88
C ALA A 98 -7.61 12.13 7.97
N TRP A 99 -7.01 11.19 7.23
CA TRP A 99 -6.01 11.51 6.21
C TRP A 99 -6.62 12.15 4.96
N LEU A 100 -7.83 11.73 4.58
CA LEU A 100 -8.53 12.26 3.41
C LEU A 100 -9.13 13.65 3.65
N ASN A 101 -9.70 13.86 4.84
CA ASN A 101 -10.35 15.12 5.27
C ASN A 101 -9.75 15.60 6.60
N PRO A 102 -8.50 16.10 6.63
CA PRO A 102 -7.79 16.43 7.86
C PRO A 102 -8.41 17.57 8.67
N PHE A 103 -9.14 18.47 8.02
CA PHE A 103 -9.75 19.65 8.65
C PHE A 103 -11.07 19.34 9.38
N ASP A 104 -11.85 18.35 8.91
CA ASP A 104 -13.08 17.91 9.60
C ASP A 104 -12.78 17.15 10.90
N TYR A 105 -11.58 16.56 11.03
CA TYR A 105 -11.14 15.78 12.20
C TYR A 105 -10.08 16.51 13.06
N ALA A 106 -9.83 17.80 12.80
CA ALA A 106 -8.79 18.59 13.44
C ALA A 106 -8.93 18.66 14.97
N GLN A 107 -10.14 18.47 15.52
CA GLN A 107 -10.39 18.57 16.96
C GLN A 107 -10.08 17.29 17.76
N THR A 108 -9.81 16.14 17.14
CA THR A 108 -9.61 14.87 17.89
C THR A 108 -8.40 14.01 17.47
N MET A 109 -8.05 13.87 16.18
CA MET A 109 -6.95 12.97 15.75
C MET A 109 -5.88 13.61 14.86
N THR A 110 -6.17 14.71 14.17
CA THR A 110 -5.23 15.35 13.22
C THR A 110 -4.69 16.71 13.69
N PHE A 111 -4.90 17.07 14.96
CA PHE A 111 -4.56 18.40 15.50
C PHE A 111 -3.12 18.84 15.19
N GLN A 112 -2.13 17.95 15.38
CA GLN A 112 -0.73 18.28 15.09
C GLN A 112 -0.43 18.49 13.60
N GLN A 113 -1.12 17.75 12.71
CA GLN A 113 -0.94 17.89 11.26
C GLN A 113 -1.62 19.14 10.72
N ALA A 114 -2.84 19.43 11.18
CA ALA A 114 -3.58 20.64 10.82
C ALA A 114 -2.88 21.90 11.34
N GLN A 115 -2.39 21.89 12.58
CA GLN A 115 -1.64 23.01 13.15
C GLN A 115 -0.31 23.25 12.43
N GLY A 116 0.36 22.19 11.95
CA GLY A 116 1.56 22.32 11.13
C GLY A 116 1.31 23.00 9.78
N GLN A 117 0.16 22.73 9.14
CA GLN A 117 -0.24 23.40 7.89
C GLN A 117 -0.67 24.85 8.12
N LEU A 118 -1.37 25.13 9.22
CA LEU A 118 -1.80 26.48 9.61
C LEU A 118 -0.64 27.37 10.09
N ALA A 119 0.44 26.80 10.62
CA ALA A 119 1.60 27.56 11.09
C ALA A 119 2.52 28.06 9.95
N ILE A 120 2.38 27.49 8.75
CA ILE A 120 3.17 27.87 7.56
C ILE A 120 2.38 28.82 6.65
N ALA A 121 1.04 28.80 6.73
CA ALA A 121 0.13 29.69 6.02
C ALA A 121 0.01 31.06 6.72
#